data_AF-A0A239FAZ9-F1
#
_entry.id   AF-A0A239FAZ9-F1
#
_cell.length_a   1.000
_cell.length_b   1.000
_cell.length_c   1.000
_cell.angle_alpha   90.00
_cell.angle_beta   90.00
_cell.angle_gamma   90.00
#
_symmetry.space_group_name_H-M   'P 1'
#
loop_
_entity.id
_entity.type
_entity.pdbx_description
1 polymer ?
#
loop_
_entity_poly.entity_id
_entity_poly.type
_entity_poly.pdbx_seq_one_letter_code
_entity_poly.pdbx_strand_id
1 'polypeptide(L)'
;MAKVDELLRYIDDPDDDSTLAYQVVDEIAASGDTSLLPRLTAELRRFLDTGDFYGRDVIADTLAGLGGIDVLPLLIEASARDLGDDQDTLQSTVLELMGTDKRRAGAILDELEAEGRPDLRHRVAQARELLDSGVI
;
A
#
# COMPACT_ATOMS: atom_id res chain seq x y z
N MET A 1 9.75 -5.81 -21.81
CA MET A 1 8.64 -5.05 -21.20
C MET A 1 9.07 -4.78 -19.76
N ALA A 2 8.92 -3.56 -19.23
CA ALA A 2 9.31 -3.32 -17.83
C ALA A 2 8.34 -4.09 -16.92
N LYS A 3 8.81 -4.67 -15.81
CA LYS A 3 7.96 -5.49 -14.92
C LYS A 3 6.72 -4.74 -14.41
N VAL A 4 6.84 -3.42 -14.24
CA VAL A 4 5.68 -2.55 -13.92
C VAL A 4 4.68 -2.48 -15.08
N ASP A 5 5.10 -2.43 -16.35
CA ASP A 5 4.17 -2.47 -17.49
C ASP A 5 3.42 -3.81 -17.54
N GLU A 6 4.12 -4.88 -17.18
CA GLU A 6 3.55 -6.23 -17.12
C GLU A 6 2.52 -6.37 -16.01
N LEU A 7 2.83 -5.86 -14.80
CA LEU A 7 1.89 -5.79 -13.70
C LEU A 7 0.64 -5.00 -14.06
N LEU A 8 0.79 -3.82 -14.67
CA LEU A 8 -0.33 -2.97 -15.05
C LEU A 8 -1.25 -3.64 -16.07
N ARG A 9 -0.68 -4.38 -17.02
CA ARG A 9 -1.48 -5.15 -17.98
C ARG A 9 -2.32 -6.24 -17.30
N TYR A 10 -1.77 -6.90 -16.28
CA TYR A 10 -2.52 -7.90 -15.50
C TYR A 10 -3.64 -7.24 -14.68
N ILE A 11 -3.36 -6.08 -14.07
CA ILE A 11 -4.39 -5.31 -13.36
C ILE A 11 -5.54 -4.88 -14.29
N ASP A 12 -5.23 -4.43 -15.50
CA ASP A 12 -6.22 -3.93 -16.46
C ASP A 12 -6.96 -5.06 -17.22
N ASP A 13 -6.58 -6.33 -17.03
CA ASP A 13 -7.19 -7.48 -17.73
C ASP A 13 -8.34 -8.08 -16.90
N PRO A 14 -9.60 -7.93 -17.35
CA PRO A 14 -10.77 -8.42 -16.60
C PRO A 14 -10.87 -9.94 -16.55
N ASP A 15 -10.16 -10.66 -17.42
CA ASP A 15 -10.14 -12.12 -17.48
C ASP A 15 -8.91 -12.71 -16.76
N ASP A 16 -8.04 -11.88 -16.20
CA ASP A 16 -6.79 -12.34 -15.60
C ASP A 16 -7.00 -13.03 -14.25
N ASP A 17 -6.22 -14.09 -14.06
CA ASP A 17 -6.10 -14.76 -12.78
C ASP A 17 -5.14 -13.93 -11.92
N SER A 18 -5.68 -13.30 -10.87
CA SER A 18 -4.92 -12.52 -9.88
C SER A 18 -3.59 -13.16 -9.45
N THR A 19 -3.46 -14.48 -9.52
CA THR A 19 -2.22 -15.23 -9.30
C THR A 19 -1.04 -14.71 -10.13
N LEU A 20 -1.24 -14.34 -11.40
CA LEU A 20 -0.15 -13.85 -12.26
C LEU A 20 0.30 -12.44 -11.87
N ALA A 21 -0.65 -11.55 -11.54
CA ALA A 21 -0.33 -10.23 -11.01
C ALA A 21 0.56 -10.35 -9.76
N TYR A 22 0.19 -11.22 -8.82
CA TYR A 22 0.95 -11.43 -7.58
C TYR A 22 2.31 -12.09 -7.78
N GLN A 23 2.50 -12.93 -8.81
CA GLN A 23 3.85 -13.40 -9.18
C GLN A 23 4.75 -12.24 -9.62
N VAL A 24 4.21 -11.28 -10.36
CA VAL A 24 4.97 -10.09 -10.78
C VAL A 24 5.24 -9.16 -9.60
N VAL A 25 4.32 -9.05 -8.64
CA VAL A 25 4.55 -8.34 -7.37
C VAL A 25 5.79 -8.91 -6.67
N ASP A 26 5.85 -10.24 -6.49
CA ASP A 26 6.96 -10.92 -5.84
C ASP A 26 8.29 -10.70 -6.59
N GLU A 27 8.27 -10.77 -7.92
CA GLU A 27 9.45 -10.53 -8.75
C GLU A 27 9.96 -9.08 -8.63
N ILE A 28 9.05 -8.09 -8.60
CA ILE A 28 9.41 -6.68 -8.39
C ILE A 28 10.01 -6.50 -7.00
N ALA A 29 9.39 -7.03 -5.95
CA ALA A 29 9.90 -6.94 -4.59
C ALA A 29 11.29 -7.61 -4.46
N ALA A 30 11.46 -8.82 -5.00
CA ALA A 30 12.71 -9.56 -4.98
C ALA A 30 13.85 -8.87 -5.76
N SER A 31 13.52 -8.00 -6.72
CA SER A 31 14.53 -7.25 -7.46
C SER A 31 15.28 -6.23 -6.59
N GLY A 32 14.63 -5.70 -5.54
CA GLY A 32 15.16 -4.61 -4.72
C GLY A 32 15.39 -3.30 -5.48
N ASP A 33 14.86 -3.15 -6.70
CA ASP A 33 15.05 -1.96 -7.52
C ASP A 33 14.14 -0.81 -7.06
N THR A 34 14.58 -0.10 -6.02
CA THR A 34 13.85 1.04 -5.45
C THR A 34 13.69 2.22 -6.42
N SER A 35 14.35 2.22 -7.58
CA SER A 35 14.11 3.21 -8.64
C SER A 35 12.70 3.10 -9.25
N LEU A 36 12.00 1.99 -9.00
CA LEU A 36 10.61 1.78 -9.42
C LEU A 36 9.58 2.48 -8.52
N LEU A 37 9.95 2.86 -7.29
CA LEU A 37 9.03 3.46 -6.32
C LEU A 37 8.29 4.70 -6.86
N PRO A 38 8.95 5.68 -7.50
CA PRO A 38 8.24 6.87 -8.01
C PRO A 38 7.17 6.52 -9.04
N ARG A 39 7.42 5.50 -9.87
CA ARG A 39 6.46 5.03 -10.86
C ARG A 39 5.29 4.32 -10.19
N LEU A 40 5.54 3.40 -9.27
CA LEU A 40 4.50 2.69 -8.52
C LEU A 40 3.63 3.66 -7.71
N THR A 41 4.21 4.68 -7.09
CA THR A 41 3.46 5.75 -6.40
C THR A 41 2.54 6.52 -7.35
N ALA A 42 2.98 6.78 -8.59
CA ALA A 42 2.14 7.46 -9.59
C ALA A 42 0.94 6.58 -10.00
N GLU A 43 1.15 5.27 -10.16
CA GLU A 43 0.08 4.32 -10.48
C GLU A 43 -0.90 4.16 -9.31
N LEU A 44 -0.43 4.09 -8.06
CA LEU A 44 -1.31 4.07 -6.88
C LEU A 44 -2.25 5.28 -6.89
N ARG A 45 -1.72 6.48 -7.13
CA ARG A 45 -2.52 7.70 -7.22
C ARG A 45 -3.54 7.63 -8.35
N ARG A 46 -3.13 7.11 -9.52
CA ARG A 46 -4.05 6.90 -10.65
C ARG A 46 -5.21 5.99 -10.26
N PHE A 47 -4.95 4.85 -9.63
CA PHE A 47 -6.00 3.91 -9.22
C PHE A 47 -6.93 4.49 -8.14
N LEU A 48 -6.37 5.28 -7.21
CA LEU A 48 -7.17 6.04 -6.23
C LEU A 48 -8.07 7.09 -6.90
N ASP A 49 -7.62 7.72 -7.99
CA ASP A 49 -8.40 8.71 -8.73
C ASP A 49 -9.48 8.06 -9.62
N THR A 50 -9.24 6.86 -10.14
CA THR A 50 -10.20 6.12 -10.97
C THR A 50 -11.17 5.25 -10.18
N GLY A 51 -10.99 5.11 -8.86
CA GLY A 51 -11.84 4.26 -8.03
C GLY A 51 -11.57 2.76 -8.20
N ASP A 52 -10.36 2.41 -8.61
CA ASP A 52 -9.97 1.02 -8.86
C ASP A 52 -9.35 0.41 -7.60
N PHE A 53 -10.18 -0.27 -6.81
CA PHE A 53 -9.75 -0.90 -5.56
C PHE A 53 -8.77 -2.06 -5.80
N TYR A 54 -8.94 -2.83 -6.88
CA TYR A 54 -8.06 -3.95 -7.19
C TYR A 54 -6.67 -3.45 -7.58
N GLY A 55 -6.59 -2.47 -8.48
CA GLY A 55 -5.33 -1.85 -8.86
C GLY A 55 -4.64 -1.15 -7.69
N ARG A 56 -5.42 -0.50 -6.80
CA ARG A 56 -4.90 0.08 -5.55
C ARG A 56 -4.19 -0.98 -4.70
N ASP A 57 -4.84 -2.13 -4.48
CA ASP A 57 -4.34 -3.16 -3.57
C ASP A 57 -3.07 -3.82 -4.12
N VAL A 58 -3.09 -4.22 -5.40
CA VAL A 58 -1.91 -4.84 -6.04
C VAL A 58 -0.70 -3.90 -6.05
N ILE A 59 -0.91 -2.60 -6.33
CA ILE A 59 0.18 -1.62 -6.28
C ILE A 59 0.62 -1.34 -4.84
N ALA A 60 -0.29 -1.33 -3.87
CA ALA A 60 0.05 -1.17 -2.45
C ALA A 60 0.94 -2.32 -1.95
N ASP A 61 0.62 -3.57 -2.31
CA ASP A 61 1.45 -4.74 -1.99
C ASP A 61 2.84 -4.64 -2.64
N THR A 62 2.89 -4.20 -3.90
CA THR A 62 4.17 -3.98 -4.61
C THR A 62 5.02 -2.92 -3.92
N LEU A 63 4.40 -1.80 -3.51
CA LEU A 63 5.08 -0.73 -2.77
C LEU A 63 5.57 -1.21 -1.41
N ALA A 64 4.76 -1.99 -0.67
CA ALA A 64 5.15 -2.55 0.62
C ALA A 64 6.32 -3.52 0.49
N GLY A 65 6.28 -4.43 -0.49
CA GLY A 65 7.35 -5.39 -0.75
C GLY A 65 8.67 -4.74 -1.16
N LEU A 66 8.60 -3.67 -1.97
CA LEU A 66 9.80 -3.00 -2.49
C LEU A 66 10.37 -1.92 -1.56
N GLY A 67 9.49 -1.09 -0.99
CA GLY A 67 9.85 0.08 -0.20
C GLY A 67 9.85 -0.17 1.31
N GLY A 68 9.33 -1.31 1.76
CA GLY A 68 9.27 -1.68 3.16
C GLY A 68 8.53 -0.63 4.00
N ILE A 69 8.88 -0.54 5.29
CA ILE A 69 8.19 0.32 6.25
C ILE A 69 8.17 1.81 5.85
N ASP A 70 9.10 2.26 5.01
CA ASP A 70 9.16 3.67 4.59
C ASP A 70 8.02 4.07 3.63
N VAL A 71 7.28 3.12 3.03
CA VAL A 71 6.07 3.44 2.26
C VAL A 71 4.80 3.52 3.12
N LEU A 72 4.86 3.22 4.41
CA LEU A 72 3.71 3.26 5.31
C LEU A 72 2.92 4.58 5.25
N PRO A 73 3.55 5.79 5.21
CA PRO A 73 2.80 7.04 5.07
C PRO A 73 1.89 7.06 3.84
N LEU A 74 2.40 6.60 2.70
CA LEU A 74 1.67 6.55 1.45
C LEU A 74 0.49 5.56 1.51
N LEU A 75 0.67 4.41 2.18
CA LEU A 75 -0.40 3.42 2.31
C LEU A 75 -1.50 3.88 3.29
N ILE A 76 -1.15 4.61 4.35
CA ILE A 76 -2.12 5.26 5.23
C ILE A 76 -2.93 6.30 4.45
N GLU A 77 -2.27 7.12 3.63
CA GLU A 77 -2.95 8.07 2.73
C GLU A 77 -3.92 7.36 1.76
N ALA A 78 -3.50 6.24 1.18
CA ALA A 78 -4.34 5.45 0.29
C ALA A 78 -5.56 4.88 1.02
N SER A 79 -5.40 4.35 2.24
CA SER A 79 -6.52 3.82 3.05
C SER A 79 -7.53 4.89 3.46
N ALA A 80 -7.12 6.16 3.52
CA ALA A 80 -8.02 7.27 3.83
C ALA A 80 -8.99 7.60 2.68
N ARG A 81 -8.76 7.06 1.48
CA ARG A 81 -9.62 7.23 0.31
C ARG A 81 -10.65 6.11 0.29
N ASP A 82 -11.92 6.48 0.40
CA ASP A 82 -13.05 5.56 0.23
C ASP A 82 -13.29 5.30 -1.26
N LEU A 83 -13.09 4.05 -1.70
CA LEU A 83 -13.38 3.60 -3.07
C LEU A 83 -14.65 2.74 -3.15
N GLY A 84 -15.40 2.60 -2.05
CA GLY A 84 -16.62 1.79 -1.97
C GLY A 84 -16.40 0.29 -1.73
N ASP A 85 -15.17 -0.11 -1.40
CA ASP A 85 -14.80 -1.47 -0.99
C ASP A 85 -14.63 -1.59 0.54
N ASP A 86 -14.46 -2.80 1.07
CA ASP A 86 -14.26 -3.06 2.50
C ASP A 86 -12.85 -2.74 3.01
N GLN A 87 -11.89 -2.57 2.10
CA GLN A 87 -10.47 -2.30 2.35
C GLN A 87 -9.71 -3.39 3.09
N ASP A 88 -10.24 -4.61 3.19
CA ASP A 88 -9.61 -5.68 3.97
C ASP A 88 -8.22 -6.04 3.44
N THR A 89 -8.02 -6.03 2.12
CA THR A 89 -6.73 -6.33 1.48
C THR A 89 -5.69 -5.25 1.83
N LEU A 90 -5.96 -3.98 1.52
CA LEU A 90 -5.03 -2.88 1.85
C LEU A 90 -4.77 -2.79 3.36
N GLN A 91 -5.78 -3.04 4.18
CA GLN A 91 -5.61 -3.05 5.63
C GLN A 91 -4.68 -4.18 6.07
N SER A 92 -4.82 -5.37 5.50
CA SER A 92 -3.90 -6.49 5.73
C SER A 92 -2.45 -6.10 5.40
N THR A 93 -2.22 -5.50 4.23
CA THR A 93 -0.88 -5.00 3.81
C THR A 93 -0.29 -4.00 4.80
N VAL A 94 -1.09 -3.02 5.25
CA VAL A 94 -0.65 -2.02 6.23
C VAL A 94 -0.27 -2.67 7.55
N LEU A 95 -1.08 -3.63 8.02
CA LEU A 95 -0.83 -4.34 9.28
C LEU A 95 0.42 -5.20 9.23
N GLU A 96 0.61 -5.96 8.15
CA GLU A 96 1.82 -6.74 7.93
C GLU A 96 3.06 -5.84 7.93
N LEU A 97 3.00 -4.72 7.21
CA LEU A 97 4.09 -3.75 7.16
C LEU A 97 4.45 -3.20 8.53
N MET A 98 3.45 -2.79 9.31
CA MET A 98 3.65 -2.30 10.68
C MET A 98 4.22 -3.38 11.60
N GLY A 99 3.83 -4.64 11.42
CA GLY A 99 4.37 -5.80 12.14
C GLY A 99 5.87 -6.02 11.91
N THR A 100 6.40 -5.64 10.74
CA THR A 100 7.84 -5.81 10.41
C THR A 100 8.77 -4.93 11.26
N ASP A 101 8.39 -3.69 11.56
CA ASP A 101 9.12 -2.79 12.48
C ASP A 101 8.15 -1.86 13.22
N LYS A 102 7.56 -2.38 14.31
CA LYS A 102 6.59 -1.67 15.15
C LYS A 102 7.10 -0.33 15.67
N ARG A 103 8.40 -0.23 15.97
CA ARG A 103 9.02 1.00 16.48
C ARG A 103 9.08 2.06 15.39
N ARG A 104 9.47 1.69 14.17
CA ARG A 104 9.47 2.62 13.03
C ARG A 104 8.04 2.97 12.61
N ALA A 105 7.12 2.02 12.62
CA ALA A 105 5.70 2.26 12.40
C ALA A 105 5.14 3.30 13.38
N GLY A 106 5.42 3.14 14.69
CA GLY A 106 5.02 4.10 15.72
C GLY A 106 5.52 5.51 15.42
N ALA A 107 6.81 5.66 15.11
CA ALA A 107 7.40 6.96 14.78
C ALA A 107 6.76 7.61 13.54
N ILE A 108 6.44 6.82 12.51
CA ILE A 108 5.75 7.31 11.31
C ILE A 108 4.34 7.80 11.65
N LEU A 109 3.60 7.06 12.48
CA LEU A 109 2.25 7.46 12.91
C LEU A 109 2.29 8.74 13.76
N ASP A 110 3.31 8.90 14.61
CA ASP A 110 3.55 10.15 15.35
C ASP A 110 3.79 11.34 14.42
N GLU A 111 4.61 11.16 13.38
CA GLU A 111 4.88 12.19 12.37
C GLU A 111 3.59 12.59 11.63
N LEU A 112 2.80 11.61 11.17
CA LEU A 112 1.51 11.84 10.49
C LEU A 112 0.47 12.51 11.39
N GLU A 113 0.42 12.16 12.67
CA GLU A 113 -0.46 12.80 13.65
C GLU A 113 -0.07 14.28 13.85
N ALA A 114 1.24 14.56 13.95
CA ALA A 114 1.77 15.90 14.13
C ALA A 114 1.53 16.82 12.92
N GLU A 115 1.46 16.27 11.71
CA GLU A 115 1.07 17.02 10.50
C GLU A 115 -0.37 17.56 10.56
N GLY A 116 -1.23 16.97 11.40
CA GLY A 116 -2.57 17.48 11.67
C GLY A 116 -3.56 17.36 10.51
N ARG A 117 -3.26 16.51 9.51
CA ARG A 117 -4.07 16.33 8.31
C ARG A 117 -5.46 15.76 8.60
N PRO A 118 -6.55 16.54 8.41
CA PRO A 118 -7.90 16.14 8.79
C PRO A 118 -8.39 14.85 8.15
N ASP A 119 -8.01 14.65 6.90
CA ASP A 119 -8.35 13.50 6.06
C ASP A 119 -7.70 12.20 6.54
N LEU A 120 -6.55 12.28 7.21
CA LEU A 120 -5.82 11.10 7.70
C LEU A 120 -6.16 10.72 9.14
N ARG A 121 -6.73 11.65 9.93
CA ARG A 121 -6.91 11.49 11.39
C ARG A 121 -7.53 10.16 11.79
N HIS A 122 -8.60 9.75 11.10
CA HIS A 122 -9.28 8.50 11.45
C HIS A 122 -8.40 7.27 11.18
N ARG A 123 -7.73 7.23 10.02
CA ARG A 123 -6.86 6.11 9.64
C ARG A 123 -5.60 6.03 10.50
N VAL A 124 -4.98 7.16 10.81
CA VAL A 124 -3.83 7.22 11.72
C VAL A 124 -4.23 6.72 13.11
N ALA A 125 -5.37 7.17 13.65
CA ALA A 125 -5.86 6.71 14.95
C ALA A 125 -6.18 5.21 14.96
N GLN A 126 -6.81 4.68 13.90
CA GLN A 126 -7.08 3.25 13.76
C GLN A 126 -5.79 2.43 13.71
N ALA A 127 -4.82 2.84 12.88
CA ALA A 127 -3.52 2.17 12.80
C ALA A 127 -2.79 2.19 14.15
N ARG A 128 -2.85 3.32 14.86
CA ARG A 128 -2.27 3.47 16.20
C ARG A 128 -2.90 2.53 17.22
N GLU A 129 -4.23 2.46 17.27
CA GLU A 129 -4.95 1.54 18.15
C GLU A 129 -4.54 0.08 17.89
N LEU A 130 -4.42 -0.31 16.63
CA LEU A 130 -3.98 -1.65 16.25
C LEU A 130 -2.53 -1.93 16.67
N LEU A 131 -1.63 -0.96 16.49
CA LEU A 131 -0.24 -1.07 16.94
C LEU A 131 -0.14 -1.23 18.48
N ASP A 132 -0.91 -0.45 19.22
CA ASP A 132 -0.89 -0.43 20.69
C ASP A 132 -1.58 -1.65 21.31
N SER A 133 -2.55 -2.24 20.60
CA SER A 133 -3.27 -3.44 21.05
C SER A 133 -2.41 -4.70 21.08
N GLY A 134 -1.25 -4.70 20.40
CA GLY A 134 -0.37 -5.85 20.25
C GLY A 134 -0.96 -6.98 19.38
N VAL A 135 -2.02 -6.68 18.63
CA VAL A 135 -2.65 -7.60 17.66
C VAL A 135 -1.74 -7.84 16.45
N ILE A 136 -0.94 -6.84 16.10
CA ILE A 136 0.20 -6.94 15.17
C ILE A 136 1.50 -6.99 15.96
#